data_AF-A0A838DX54-F1
#
_entry.id   AF-A0A838DX54-F1
#
_cell.length_a   1.000
_cell.length_b   1.000
_cell.length_c   1.000
_cell.angle_alpha   90.00
_cell.angle_beta   90.00
_cell.angle_gamma   90.00
#
_symmetry.space_group_name_H-M   'P 1'
#
loop_
_entity.id
_entity.type
_entity.pdbx_description
1 polymer ?
#
loop_
_entity_poly.entity_id
_entity_poly.type
_entity_poly.pdbx_seq_one_letter_code
_entity_poly.pdbx_strand_id
1 'polypeptide(L)'
;MLSKTQLQKIWLLSDTVLYPEAVSFIRGLVQKQGCDPLPTSQVVGLLSIAEATRYDELRRFVLHQRDRNWPPSRRDIKTFYTALEEFLSLMQRKRLKDEFHLLPDTQGRPVSEARQELDEVMARLAREFIQHIVAENGLLAVQKAEERTRQRTNRR
;
A
#
# COMPACT_ATOMS: atom_id res chain seq x y z
N MET A 1 -10.96 7.23 18.08
CA MET A 1 -10.05 6.29 18.76
C MET A 1 -10.58 4.87 18.59
N LEU A 2 -9.77 3.98 18.02
CA LEU A 2 -10.16 2.59 17.79
C LEU A 2 -10.22 1.77 19.10
N SER A 3 -11.18 0.86 19.17
CA SER A 3 -11.30 -0.09 20.28
C SER A 3 -10.14 -1.10 20.30
N LYS A 4 -9.86 -1.70 21.47
CA LYS A 4 -8.85 -2.76 21.60
C LYS A 4 -9.14 -3.95 20.66
N THR A 5 -10.42 -4.33 20.53
CA THR A 5 -10.85 -5.40 19.63
C THR A 5 -10.56 -5.07 18.17
N GLN A 6 -10.80 -3.83 17.73
CA GLN A 6 -10.46 -3.39 16.38
C GLN A 6 -8.94 -3.42 16.15
N LEU A 7 -8.15 -2.95 17.11
CA LEU A 7 -6.68 -2.97 17.00
C LEU A 7 -6.13 -4.40 16.90
N GLN A 8 -6.62 -5.32 17.74
CA GLN A 8 -6.24 -6.73 17.67
C GLN A 8 -6.61 -7.36 16.32
N LYS A 9 -7.80 -7.04 15.80
CA LYS A 9 -8.24 -7.52 14.49
C LYS A 9 -7.39 -6.94 13.36
N ILE A 10 -7.01 -5.67 13.43
CA ILE A 10 -6.07 -5.04 12.47
C ILE A 10 -4.72 -5.75 12.50
N TRP A 11 -4.16 -6.07 13.67
CA TRP A 11 -2.91 -6.83 13.76
C TRP A 11 -3.02 -8.21 13.14
N LEU A 12 -4.09 -8.94 13.46
CA LEU A 12 -4.34 -10.25 12.86
C LEU A 12 -4.45 -10.15 11.32
N LEU A 13 -5.18 -9.16 10.81
CA LEU A 13 -5.30 -8.91 9.38
C LEU A 13 -3.97 -8.51 8.75
N SER A 14 -3.13 -7.74 9.45
CA SER A 14 -1.80 -7.36 8.98
C SER A 14 -0.97 -8.60 8.67
N ASP A 15 -0.89 -9.54 9.62
CA ASP A 15 -0.04 -10.72 9.47
C ASP A 15 -0.64 -11.76 8.51
N THR A 16 -1.95 -12.00 8.59
CA THR A 16 -2.58 -13.14 7.90
C THR A 16 -3.12 -12.81 6.52
N VAL A 17 -3.40 -11.53 6.23
CA VAL A 17 -4.02 -11.09 4.99
C VAL A 17 -3.17 -10.05 4.27
N LEU A 18 -2.87 -8.93 4.93
CA LEU A 18 -2.22 -7.79 4.28
C LEU A 18 -0.77 -8.09 3.90
N TYR A 19 -0.02 -8.82 4.73
CA TYR A 19 1.35 -9.19 4.41
C TYR A 19 1.45 -10.07 3.15
N PRO A 20 0.76 -11.23 3.05
CA PRO A 20 0.77 -12.03 1.83
C PRO A 20 0.29 -11.25 0.59
N GLU A 21 -0.74 -10.41 0.74
CA GLU A 21 -1.26 -9.59 -0.35
C GLU A 21 -0.26 -8.52 -0.79
N ALA A 22 0.44 -7.85 0.13
CA ALA A 22 1.45 -6.84 -0.17
C ALA A 22 2.62 -7.44 -0.93
N VAL A 23 3.08 -8.63 -0.50
CA VAL A 23 4.13 -9.38 -1.20
C VAL A 23 3.67 -9.76 -2.61
N SER A 24 2.46 -10.31 -2.73
CA SER A 24 1.88 -10.69 -4.02
C SER A 24 1.72 -9.48 -4.94
N PHE A 25 1.29 -8.35 -4.40
CA PHE A 25 1.10 -7.08 -5.09
C PHE A 25 2.40 -6.61 -5.75
N ILE A 26 3.46 -6.40 -4.96
CA ILE A 26 4.70 -5.84 -5.50
C ILE A 26 5.46 -6.84 -6.39
N ARG A 27 5.43 -8.13 -6.05
CA ARG A 27 6.01 -9.17 -6.92
C ARG A 27 5.25 -9.30 -8.23
N GLY A 28 3.93 -9.15 -8.22
CA GLY A 28 3.11 -9.11 -9.43
C GLY A 28 3.57 -8.02 -10.39
N LEU A 29 3.81 -6.82 -9.88
CA LEU A 29 4.32 -5.71 -10.68
C LEU A 29 5.74 -5.98 -11.20
N VAL A 30 6.67 -6.36 -10.32
CA VAL A 30 8.09 -6.49 -10.68
C VAL A 30 8.37 -7.72 -11.54
N GLN A 31 7.84 -8.88 -11.15
CA GLN A 31 8.18 -10.17 -11.76
C GLN A 31 7.26 -10.53 -12.93
N LYS A 32 5.96 -10.21 -12.86
CA LYS A 32 5.01 -10.57 -13.92
C LYS A 32 4.82 -9.45 -14.95
N GLN A 33 4.76 -8.20 -14.51
CA GLN A 33 4.57 -7.05 -15.40
C GLN A 33 5.91 -6.42 -15.84
N GLY A 34 7.04 -6.89 -15.29
CA GLY A 34 8.37 -6.46 -15.70
C GLY A 34 8.79 -5.09 -15.16
N CYS A 35 8.07 -4.53 -14.20
CA CYS A 35 8.42 -3.23 -13.62
C CYS A 35 9.76 -3.28 -12.86
N ASP A 36 10.45 -2.14 -12.78
CA ASP A 36 11.50 -1.93 -11.79
C ASP A 36 10.89 -1.76 -10.38
N PRO A 37 11.56 -2.27 -9.32
CA PRO A 37 11.24 -1.92 -7.95
C PRO A 37 11.21 -0.40 -7.79
N LEU A 38 10.37 0.10 -6.88
CA LEU A 38 10.29 1.52 -6.62
C LEU A 38 11.65 2.07 -6.18
N PRO A 39 12.05 3.24 -6.69
CA PRO A 39 13.28 3.89 -6.24
C PRO A 39 13.12 4.37 -4.79
N THR A 40 14.24 4.44 -4.06
CA THR A 40 14.29 4.83 -2.64
C THR A 40 13.53 6.12 -2.33
N SER A 41 13.57 7.13 -3.19
CA SER A 41 12.85 8.38 -2.98
C SER A 41 11.32 8.21 -2.97
N GLN A 42 10.79 7.28 -3.76
CA GLN A 42 9.36 6.96 -3.76
C GLN A 42 8.98 6.14 -2.54
N VAL A 43 9.82 5.18 -2.16
CA VAL A 43 9.65 4.35 -0.95
C VAL A 43 9.58 5.23 0.30
N VAL A 44 10.55 6.14 0.47
CA VAL A 44 10.61 7.06 1.62
C VAL A 44 9.41 8.01 1.63
N GLY A 45 9.04 8.56 0.46
CA GLY A 45 7.89 9.44 0.36
C GLY A 45 6.57 8.75 0.73
N LEU A 46 6.37 7.52 0.24
CA LEU A 46 5.17 6.73 0.52
C LEU A 46 5.10 6.30 1.99
N LEU A 47 6.21 5.83 2.56
CA LEU A 47 6.25 5.45 3.98
C LEU A 47 5.99 6.67 4.87
N SER A 48 6.65 7.80 4.58
CA SER A 48 6.49 9.04 5.35
C SER A 48 5.03 9.47 5.41
N ILE A 49 4.31 9.53 4.27
CA ILE A 49 2.90 9.92 4.28
C ILE A 49 1.98 8.86 4.94
N ALA A 50 2.31 7.58 4.85
CA ALA A 50 1.56 6.52 5.52
C ALA A 50 1.72 6.55 7.05
N GLU A 51 2.86 7.04 7.54
CA GLU A 51 3.14 7.21 8.96
C GLU A 51 2.64 8.55 9.51
N ALA A 52 2.70 9.60 8.69
CA ALA A 52 2.44 11.00 9.05
C ALA A 52 0.95 11.39 9.08
N THR A 53 0.06 10.45 9.44
CA THR A 53 -1.37 10.67 9.75
C THR A 53 -2.37 10.78 8.58
N ARG A 54 -3.66 10.64 8.94
CA ARG A 54 -4.92 10.69 8.16
C ARG A 54 -4.96 10.03 6.78
N TYR A 55 -5.90 9.09 6.61
CA TYR A 55 -6.07 8.37 5.33
C TYR A 55 -6.37 9.29 4.13
N ASP A 56 -7.06 10.41 4.32
CA ASP A 56 -7.38 11.32 3.22
C ASP A 56 -6.13 12.03 2.65
N GLU A 57 -5.09 12.23 3.44
CA GLU A 57 -3.80 12.77 2.99
C GLU A 57 -3.01 11.73 2.20
N LEU A 58 -2.93 10.50 2.72
CA LEU A 58 -2.35 9.37 1.98
C LEU A 58 -3.05 9.16 0.64
N ARG A 59 -4.39 9.19 0.62
CA ARG A 59 -5.17 9.04 -0.60
C ARG A 59 -4.88 10.16 -1.61
N ARG A 60 -4.82 11.42 -1.14
CA ARG A 60 -4.45 12.57 -1.98
C ARG A 60 -3.05 12.41 -2.56
N PHE A 61 -2.09 11.94 -1.76
CA PHE A 61 -0.73 11.67 -2.21
C PHE A 61 -0.71 10.59 -3.31
N VAL A 62 -1.35 9.43 -3.09
CA VAL A 62 -1.40 8.34 -4.06
C VAL A 62 -2.04 8.78 -5.38
N LEU A 63 -3.17 9.51 -5.32
CA LEU A 63 -3.82 10.07 -6.50
C LEU A 63 -2.92 11.05 -7.24
N HIS A 64 -2.24 11.95 -6.51
CA HIS A 64 -1.31 12.88 -7.12
C HIS A 64 -0.16 12.15 -7.85
N GLN A 65 0.41 11.11 -7.25
CA GLN A 65 1.46 10.33 -7.90
C GLN A 65 0.94 9.53 -9.10
N ARG A 66 -0.28 9.00 -9.05
CA ARG A 66 -0.94 8.32 -10.18
C ARG A 66 -1.17 9.26 -11.36
N ASP A 67 -1.68 10.46 -11.08
CA ASP A 67 -2.10 11.42 -12.09
C ASP A 67 -0.93 12.25 -12.64
N ARG A 68 0.23 12.20 -11.96
CA ARG A 68 1.45 12.87 -12.43
C ARG A 68 1.83 12.40 -13.83
N ASN A 69 2.26 13.35 -14.66
CA ASN A 69 2.80 13.07 -15.98
C ASN A 69 4.23 12.51 -15.88
N TRP A 70 4.35 11.21 -15.67
CA TRP A 70 5.64 10.53 -15.60
C TRP A 70 6.29 10.41 -16.98
N PRO A 71 7.61 10.66 -17.10
CA PRO A 71 8.32 10.40 -18.35
C PRO A 71 8.30 8.90 -18.68
N PRO A 72 8.52 8.51 -19.95
CA PRO A 72 8.51 7.09 -20.37
C PRO A 72 9.42 6.19 -19.54
N SER A 73 10.57 6.70 -19.10
CA SER A 73 11.53 5.98 -18.24
C SER A 73 11.06 5.73 -16.81
N ARG A 74 9.92 6.29 -16.40
CA ARG A 74 9.35 6.17 -15.05
C ARG A 74 7.91 5.67 -15.07
N ARG A 75 7.48 5.01 -16.16
CA ARG A 75 6.12 4.44 -16.27
C ARG A 75 5.81 3.45 -15.15
N ASP A 76 6.79 2.68 -14.69
CA ASP A 76 6.62 1.72 -13.60
C ASP A 76 6.12 2.37 -12.31
N ILE A 77 6.56 3.60 -12.02
CA ILE A 77 6.08 4.37 -10.87
C ILE A 77 4.59 4.69 -11.03
N LYS A 78 4.17 5.07 -12.24
CA LYS A 78 2.75 5.30 -12.54
C LYS A 78 1.95 4.02 -12.36
N THR A 79 2.41 2.90 -12.93
CA THR A 79 1.76 1.59 -12.81
C THR A 79 1.58 1.19 -11.35
N PHE A 80 2.62 1.37 -10.53
CA PHE A 80 2.56 1.12 -9.10
C PHE A 80 1.48 1.94 -8.41
N TYR A 81 1.45 3.26 -8.61
CA TYR A 81 0.47 4.12 -7.92
C TYR A 81 -0.96 3.94 -8.42
N THR A 82 -1.15 3.58 -9.69
CA THR A 82 -2.46 3.16 -10.20
C THR A 82 -2.95 1.91 -9.47
N ALA A 83 -2.13 0.87 -9.42
CA ALA A 83 -2.50 -0.38 -8.74
C ALA A 83 -2.71 -0.18 -7.23
N LEU A 84 -1.91 0.65 -6.59
CA LEU A 84 -2.06 0.98 -5.18
C LEU A 84 -3.38 1.73 -4.91
N GLU A 85 -3.75 2.67 -5.78
CA GLU A 85 -5.02 3.38 -5.66
C GLU A 85 -6.22 2.45 -5.80
N GLU A 86 -6.19 1.54 -6.78
CA GLU A 86 -7.23 0.54 -6.98
C GLU A 86 -7.37 -0.36 -5.74
N PHE A 87 -6.25 -0.83 -5.18
CA PHE A 87 -6.25 -1.66 -3.98
C PHE A 87 -6.82 -0.94 -2.76
N LEU A 88 -6.37 0.30 -2.50
CA LEU A 88 -6.86 1.10 -1.37
C LEU A 88 -8.35 1.48 -1.54
N SER A 89 -8.78 1.79 -2.75
CA SER A 89 -10.18 2.05 -3.08
C SER A 89 -11.07 0.81 -2.86
N LEU A 90 -10.60 -0.38 -3.25
CA LEU A 90 -11.30 -1.64 -3.00
C LEU A 90 -11.40 -1.94 -1.49
N MET A 91 -10.30 -1.75 -0.76
CA MET A 91 -10.25 -1.94 0.69
C MET A 91 -11.27 -1.04 1.40
N GLN A 92 -11.29 0.25 1.05
CA GLN A 92 -12.19 1.23 1.64
C GLN A 92 -13.67 0.96 1.33
N ARG A 93 -13.99 0.65 0.07
CA ARG A 93 -15.39 0.56 -0.40
C ARG A 93 -16.07 -0.76 -0.05
N LYS A 94 -15.30 -1.85 0.04
CA LYS A 94 -15.86 -3.21 0.14
C LYS A 94 -15.31 -3.95 1.34
N ARG A 95 -13.99 -4.14 1.38
CA ARG A 95 -13.37 -5.11 2.30
C ARG A 95 -13.57 -4.75 3.76
N LEU A 96 -13.48 -3.47 4.12
CA LEU A 96 -13.71 -3.01 5.50
C LEU A 96 -15.04 -3.48 6.11
N LYS A 97 -16.11 -3.39 5.33
CA LYS A 97 -17.46 -3.71 5.77
C LYS A 97 -17.77 -5.20 5.57
N ASP A 98 -17.49 -5.70 4.37
CA ASP A 98 -18.03 -6.97 3.90
C ASP A 98 -17.13 -8.15 4.22
N GLU A 99 -15.81 -7.94 4.31
CA GLU A 99 -14.83 -9.02 4.52
C GLU A 99 -14.21 -8.94 5.92
N PHE A 100 -13.77 -7.75 6.32
CA PHE A 100 -13.05 -7.52 7.56
C PHE A 100 -13.98 -7.22 8.72
N HIS A 101 -15.24 -6.85 8.48
CA HIS A 101 -16.21 -6.49 9.52
C HIS A 101 -15.58 -5.64 10.64
N LEU A 102 -14.87 -4.57 10.26
CA LEU A 102 -14.12 -3.68 11.17
C LEU A 102 -14.93 -2.45 11.60
N LEU A 103 -16.01 -2.17 10.89
CA LEU A 103 -16.92 -1.08 11.16
C LEU A 103 -18.17 -1.63 11.85
N PRO A 104 -18.56 -1.10 13.02
CA PRO A 104 -19.80 -1.51 13.67
C PRO A 104 -21.01 -1.08 12.84
N ASP A 105 -22.20 -1.64 13.14
CA ASP A 105 -23.43 -1.15 12.51
C ASP A 105 -23.60 0.36 12.80
N THR A 106 -23.89 1.14 11.78
CA THR A 106 -23.94 2.61 11.85
C THR A 106 -25.33 3.13 12.24
N GLN A 107 -26.28 2.23 12.54
CA GLN A 107 -27.63 2.61 12.95
C GLN A 107 -27.59 3.52 14.20
N GLY A 108 -28.16 4.72 14.07
CA GLY A 108 -28.28 5.69 15.15
C GLY A 108 -27.03 6.54 15.42
N ARG A 109 -25.92 6.35 14.69
CA ARG A 109 -24.69 7.14 14.89
C ARG A 109 -24.62 8.36 13.95
N PRO A 110 -24.08 9.51 14.41
CA PRO A 110 -23.82 10.65 13.54
C PRO A 110 -22.90 10.25 12.36
N VAL A 111 -23.23 10.73 11.16
CA VAL A 111 -22.46 10.44 9.93
C VAL A 111 -20.99 10.88 10.07
N SER A 112 -20.73 11.96 10.80
CA SER A 112 -19.38 12.47 11.07
C SER A 112 -18.53 11.49 11.87
N GLU A 113 -19.12 10.84 12.88
CA GLU A 113 -18.42 9.86 13.73
C GLU A 113 -18.10 8.58 12.95
N ALA A 114 -19.08 8.07 12.20
CA ALA A 114 -18.89 6.89 11.36
C ALA A 114 -17.78 7.12 10.30
N ARG A 115 -17.72 8.33 9.73
CA ARG A 115 -16.68 8.71 8.77
C ARG A 115 -15.30 8.83 9.42
N GLN A 116 -15.22 9.43 10.61
CA GLN A 116 -13.97 9.53 11.35
C GLN A 116 -13.42 8.15 11.72
N GLU A 117 -14.29 7.25 12.20
CA GLU A 117 -13.90 5.87 12.52
C GLU A 117 -13.38 5.14 11.27
N LEU A 118 -14.07 5.28 10.13
CA LEU A 118 -13.65 4.71 8.85
C LEU A 118 -12.27 5.23 8.44
N ASP A 119 -12.03 6.54 8.53
CA ASP A 119 -10.74 7.14 8.19
C ASP A 119 -9.62 6.68 9.14
N GLU A 120 -9.91 6.51 10.43
CA GLU A 120 -8.96 5.97 11.41
C GLU A 120 -8.59 4.50 11.09
N VAL A 121 -9.58 3.65 10.80
CA VAL A 121 -9.34 2.24 10.44
C VAL A 121 -8.56 2.14 9.14
N MET A 122 -8.96 2.90 8.09
CA MET A 122 -8.27 2.90 6.82
C MET A 122 -6.82 3.36 6.94
N ALA A 123 -6.55 4.40 7.75
CA ALA A 123 -5.19 4.87 7.96
C ALA A 123 -4.29 3.77 8.53
N ARG A 124 -4.81 2.96 9.46
CA ARG A 124 -4.06 1.83 10.04
C ARG A 124 -3.83 0.72 9.03
N LEU A 125 -4.87 0.23 8.36
CA LEU A 125 -4.70 -0.86 7.39
C LEU A 125 -3.81 -0.47 6.21
N ALA A 126 -3.97 0.75 5.70
CA ALA A 126 -3.15 1.25 4.60
C ALA A 126 -1.67 1.37 5.03
N ARG A 127 -1.40 1.82 6.26
CA ARG A 127 -0.05 1.86 6.82
C ARG A 127 0.58 0.47 6.88
N GLU A 128 -0.11 -0.51 7.46
CA GLU A 128 0.38 -1.90 7.55
C GLU A 128 0.70 -2.46 6.17
N PHE A 129 -0.23 -2.32 5.21
CA PHE A 129 -0.03 -2.78 3.84
C PHE A 129 1.17 -2.10 3.16
N ILE A 130 1.32 -0.79 3.33
CA ILE A 130 2.45 -0.02 2.77
C ILE A 130 3.78 -0.45 3.41
N GLN A 131 3.82 -0.68 4.72
CA GLN A 131 5.03 -1.16 5.40
C GLN A 131 5.51 -2.50 4.82
N HIS A 132 4.58 -3.42 4.59
CA HIS A 132 4.88 -4.71 3.95
C HIS A 132 5.37 -4.54 2.50
N ILE A 133 4.75 -3.65 1.71
CA ILE A 133 5.23 -3.32 0.35
C ILE A 133 6.65 -2.78 0.39
N VAL A 134 6.94 -1.84 1.30
CA VAL A 134 8.24 -1.18 1.41
C VAL A 134 9.34 -2.20 1.75
N ALA A 135 9.06 -3.11 2.70
CA ALA A 135 9.98 -4.17 3.08
C ALA A 135 10.29 -5.09 1.88
N GLU A 136 9.26 -5.59 1.20
CA GLU A 136 9.43 -6.49 0.06
C GLU A 136 10.07 -5.79 -1.15
N ASN A 137 9.75 -4.52 -1.40
CA ASN A 137 10.39 -3.73 -2.44
C ASN A 137 11.91 -3.61 -2.23
N GLY A 138 12.35 -3.48 -0.97
CA GLY A 138 13.77 -3.48 -0.61
C GLY A 138 14.47 -4.79 -1.00
N LEU A 139 13.84 -5.93 -0.69
CA LEU A 139 14.35 -7.25 -1.08
C LEU A 139 14.47 -7.38 -2.61
N LEU A 140 13.42 -7.00 -3.34
CA LEU A 140 13.40 -7.06 -4.80
C LEU A 140 14.44 -6.14 -5.45
N ALA A 141 14.69 -4.97 -4.86
CA ALA A 141 15.72 -4.05 -5.33
C ALA A 141 17.14 -4.65 -5.21
N VAL A 142 17.43 -5.33 -4.10
CA VAL A 142 18.71 -6.03 -3.90
C VAL A 142 18.86 -7.17 -4.91
N GLN A 143 17.83 -8.02 -5.07
CA GLN A 143 17.85 -9.13 -6.02
C GLN A 143 18.12 -8.64 -7.46
N LYS A 144 17.43 -7.59 -7.90
CA LYS A 144 17.61 -7.03 -9.25
C LYS A 144 19.01 -6.42 -9.45
N ALA A 145 19.60 -5.86 -8.40
CA ALA A 145 20.97 -5.33 -8.45
C ALA A 145 22.02 -6.45 -8.59
N GLU A 146 21.83 -7.57 -7.87
CA GLU A 146 22.69 -8.75 -7.98
C GLU A 146 22.61 -9.38 -9.38
N GLU A 147 21.41 -9.54 -9.93
CA GLU A 147 21.18 -10.04 -11.29
C GLU A 147 21.89 -9.19 -12.34
N ARG A 148 21.75 -7.86 -12.26
CA ARG A 148 22.43 -6.91 -13.16
C ARG A 148 23.96 -7.02 -13.05
N THR A 149 24.49 -7.27 -11.86
CA THR A 149 25.92 -7.47 -11.65
C THR A 149 26.41 -8.77 -12.28
N ARG A 150 25.71 -9.88 -12.05
CA ARG A 150 26.04 -11.19 -12.63
C ARG A 150 26.03 -11.16 -14.16
N GLN A 151 25.04 -10.51 -14.77
CA GLN A 151 24.95 -10.38 -16.23
C GLN A 151 26.09 -9.54 -16.83
N ARG A 152 26.62 -8.55 -16.10
CA ARG A 152 27.75 -7.74 -16.54
C ARG A 152 29.06 -8.52 -16.49
N THR A 153 29.25 -9.34 -15.46
CA THR A 153 30.45 -10.19 -15.33
C THR A 153 30.50 -11.26 -16.42
N ASN A 154 29.37 -11.89 -16.75
CA ASN A 154 29.31 -12.94 -17.79
C ASN A 154 29.45 -12.41 -19.24
N ARG A 155 29.44 -11.10 -19.45
CA ARG A 155 29.62 -10.45 -20.77
C ARG A 155 31.05 -9.93 -21.00
N ARG A 156 31.94 -10.07 -20.02
CA ARG A 156 33.37 -9.75 -20.11
C ARG A 156 34.17 -11.02 -20.26
#